data_AF-A0A9D6BRR5-F1
#
_entry.id   AF-A0A9D6BRR5-F1
#
_cell.length_a   1.000
_cell.length_b   1.000
_cell.length_c   1.000
_cell.angle_alpha   90.00
_cell.angle_beta   90.00
_cell.angle_gamma   90.00
#
_symmetry.space_group_name_H-M   'P 1'
#
loop_
_entity.id
_entity.type
_entity.pdbx_description
1 polymer ?
#
loop_
_entity_poly.entity_id
_entity_poly.type
_entity_poly.pdbx_seq_one_letter_code
_entity_poly.pdbx_strand_id
1 'polypeptide(L)'
;MKNNFILARLFFVFLIANSLFVSSEAKAGEVCWPACCIACTAVGASSFAKQYGLVYDIQGCAPMCMVACAATIFIPAACFSKKTQIKVLHNKEIVENKIENITSGDMVLTVKNKKPSWTKVLRNIRTEGQFEFIRITLQGIGNDNHSEVMVTPEHGLILVQDNGDTSIDSAENLVIGDKMIGSSGEIFLVMNLARIVLNEKYTLETIDGTVLASDLFITTLCSNEVVGGERPFESTMKDWRLKHNFSET
;
A
#
# COMPACT_ATOMS: atom_id res chain seq x y z
N MET A 1 -13.33 -48.10 -23.82
CA MET A 1 -12.17 -47.19 -23.60
C MET A 1 -12.19 -45.90 -24.42
N LYS A 2 -12.80 -45.82 -25.62
CA LYS A 2 -12.81 -44.57 -26.43
C LYS A 2 -13.66 -43.41 -25.85
N ASN A 3 -14.69 -43.70 -25.04
CA ASN A 3 -15.59 -42.64 -24.52
C ASN A 3 -14.99 -41.79 -23.40
N ASN A 4 -13.98 -42.27 -22.66
CA ASN A 4 -13.37 -41.50 -21.57
C ASN A 4 -12.48 -40.35 -22.09
N PHE A 5 -12.00 -40.45 -23.34
CA PHE A 5 -11.12 -39.44 -23.94
C PHE A 5 -11.87 -38.18 -24.38
N ILE A 6 -13.15 -38.31 -24.70
CA ILE A 6 -13.98 -37.18 -25.17
C ILE A 6 -14.46 -36.34 -23.97
N LEU A 7 -14.82 -36.97 -22.85
CA LEU A 7 -15.19 -36.24 -21.63
C LEU A 7 -14.02 -35.41 -21.08
N ALA A 8 -12.80 -35.95 -21.09
CA ALA A 8 -11.62 -35.24 -20.60
C ALA A 8 -11.32 -33.96 -21.42
N ARG A 9 -11.52 -34.00 -22.75
CA ARG A 9 -11.31 -32.83 -23.62
C ARG A 9 -12.41 -31.78 -23.46
N LEU A 10 -13.66 -32.19 -23.29
CA LEU A 10 -14.77 -31.25 -23.05
C LEU A 10 -14.63 -30.53 -21.71
N PHE A 11 -14.16 -31.23 -20.66
CA PHE A 11 -13.87 -30.61 -19.37
C PHE A 11 -12.74 -29.56 -19.47
N PHE A 12 -11.69 -29.86 -20.24
CA PHE A 12 -10.56 -28.94 -20.44
C PHE A 12 -10.98 -27.67 -21.21
N VAL A 13 -11.82 -27.81 -22.24
CA VAL A 13 -12.34 -26.66 -23.02
C VAL A 13 -13.29 -25.82 -22.17
N PHE A 14 -14.13 -26.43 -21.33
CA PHE A 14 -15.02 -25.70 -20.43
C PHE A 14 -14.26 -24.92 -19.34
N LEU A 15 -13.13 -25.44 -18.87
CA LEU A 15 -12.23 -24.74 -17.94
C LEU A 15 -11.54 -23.54 -18.59
N ILE A 16 -11.05 -23.69 -19.83
CA ILE A 16 -10.45 -22.59 -20.59
C ILE A 16 -11.51 -21.51 -20.89
N ALA A 17 -12.72 -21.92 -21.28
CA ALA A 17 -13.81 -20.98 -21.54
C ALA A 17 -14.21 -20.20 -20.28
N ASN A 18 -14.33 -20.86 -19.12
CA ASN A 18 -14.63 -20.14 -17.87
C ASN A 18 -13.50 -19.19 -17.44
N SER A 19 -12.22 -19.53 -17.69
CA SER A 19 -11.11 -18.60 -17.40
C SER A 19 -11.07 -17.37 -18.31
N LEU A 20 -11.71 -17.42 -19.49
CA LEU A 20 -11.78 -16.30 -20.44
C LEU A 20 -12.98 -15.37 -20.21
N PHE A 21 -13.97 -15.78 -19.39
CA PHE A 21 -15.17 -14.99 -19.10
C PHE A 21 -15.17 -14.33 -17.72
N VAL A 22 -14.11 -14.49 -16.92
CA VAL A 22 -13.95 -13.77 -15.66
C VAL A 22 -13.47 -12.35 -15.98
N SER A 23 -14.40 -11.39 -16.00
CA SER A 23 -14.26 -10.20 -15.15
C SER A 23 -12.95 -9.42 -15.19
N SER A 24 -12.77 -8.37 -16.00
CA SER A 24 -11.62 -7.43 -15.87
C SER A 24 -11.56 -6.65 -14.54
N GLU A 25 -12.43 -6.95 -13.58
CA GLU A 25 -12.48 -6.36 -12.23
C GLU A 25 -12.21 -7.38 -11.11
N ALA A 26 -11.74 -8.58 -11.47
CA ALA A 26 -11.45 -9.65 -10.51
C ALA A 26 -10.31 -9.26 -9.57
N LYS A 27 -10.67 -8.95 -8.31
CA LYS A 27 -9.76 -8.81 -7.18
C LYS A 27 -8.78 -9.99 -7.19
N ALA A 28 -7.50 -9.74 -6.93
CA ALA A 28 -6.39 -10.70 -7.06
C ALA A 28 -6.64 -12.12 -6.47
N GLY A 29 -7.55 -12.25 -5.49
CA GLY A 29 -7.98 -13.54 -4.93
C GLY A 29 -8.75 -14.46 -5.90
N GLU A 30 -9.51 -13.93 -6.86
CA GLU A 30 -10.37 -14.73 -7.75
C GLU A 30 -9.59 -15.45 -8.86
N VAL A 31 -8.46 -14.88 -9.30
CA VAL A 31 -7.57 -15.51 -10.30
C VAL A 31 -6.59 -16.47 -9.62
N CYS A 32 -6.17 -16.14 -8.39
CA CYS A 32 -5.21 -16.95 -7.66
C CYS A 32 -5.75 -18.35 -7.34
N TRP A 33 -7.03 -18.45 -6.95
CA TRP A 33 -7.65 -19.72 -6.60
C TRP A 33 -7.61 -20.77 -7.73
N PRO A 34 -8.20 -20.52 -8.93
CA PRO A 34 -8.17 -21.48 -10.02
C PRO A 34 -6.75 -21.73 -10.54
N ALA A 35 -5.88 -20.72 -10.59
CA ALA A 35 -4.48 -20.89 -11.00
C ALA A 35 -3.72 -21.84 -10.05
N CYS A 36 -3.89 -21.66 -8.74
CA CYS A 36 -3.30 -22.53 -7.75
C CYS A 36 -3.89 -23.95 -7.79
N CYS A 37 -5.21 -24.09 -7.96
CA CYS A 37 -5.84 -25.41 -8.09
C CYS A 37 -5.29 -26.17 -9.31
N ILE A 38 -5.13 -25.51 -10.45
CA ILE A 38 -4.55 -26.11 -11.67
C ILE A 38 -3.10 -26.53 -11.40
N ALA A 39 -2.27 -25.64 -10.84
CA ALA A 39 -0.88 -25.95 -10.52
C ALA A 39 -0.77 -27.14 -9.56
N CYS A 40 -1.61 -27.20 -8.53
CA CYS A 40 -1.61 -28.28 -7.55
C CYS A 40 -2.04 -29.63 -8.17
N THR A 41 -2.97 -29.63 -9.14
CA THR A 41 -3.31 -30.85 -9.88
C THR A 41 -2.23 -31.30 -10.87
N ALA A 42 -1.49 -30.36 -11.47
CA ALA A 42 -0.47 -30.66 -12.48
C ALA A 42 0.84 -31.20 -11.86
N VAL A 43 1.27 -30.64 -10.73
CA VAL A 43 2.52 -31.03 -10.05
C VAL A 43 2.30 -32.18 -9.05
N GLY A 44 1.02 -32.48 -8.77
CA GLY A 44 0.62 -33.44 -7.74
C GLY A 44 0.70 -32.81 -6.35
N ALA A 45 -0.41 -32.84 -5.62
CA ALA A 45 -0.54 -32.20 -4.32
C ALA A 45 0.53 -32.62 -3.29
N SER A 46 0.99 -33.87 -3.40
CA SER A 46 2.06 -34.43 -2.55
C SER A 46 3.42 -33.78 -2.78
N SER A 47 3.76 -33.45 -4.03
CA SER A 47 5.05 -32.84 -4.38
C SER A 47 5.12 -31.40 -3.89
N PHE A 48 3.99 -30.68 -4.00
CA PHE A 48 3.86 -29.30 -3.53
C PHE A 48 3.85 -29.21 -2.00
N ALA A 49 3.04 -30.02 -1.31
CA ALA A 49 2.93 -29.99 0.15
C ALA A 49 4.25 -30.35 0.86
N LYS A 50 5.04 -31.27 0.29
CA LYS A 50 6.33 -31.70 0.84
C LYS A 50 7.35 -30.56 0.91
N GLN A 51 7.32 -29.63 -0.05
CA GLN A 51 8.26 -28.49 -0.08
C GLN A 51 8.02 -27.49 1.06
N TYR A 52 6.80 -27.44 1.59
CA TYR A 52 6.42 -26.55 2.70
C TYR A 52 6.29 -27.27 4.05
N GLY A 53 6.67 -28.56 4.13
CA GLY A 53 6.61 -29.33 5.37
C GLY A 53 5.20 -29.62 5.87
N LEU A 54 4.20 -29.61 4.98
CA LEU A 54 2.81 -29.78 5.35
C LEU A 54 2.38 -31.24 5.17
N VAL A 55 1.75 -31.81 6.19
CA VAL A 55 1.25 -33.18 6.18
C VAL A 55 -0.02 -33.22 5.34
N TYR A 56 0.04 -33.89 4.19
CA TYR A 56 -1.10 -34.03 3.28
C TYR A 56 -2.03 -35.14 3.79
N ASP A 57 -2.86 -34.77 4.75
CA ASP A 57 -4.11 -35.47 5.08
C ASP A 57 -5.16 -35.19 3.98
N ILE A 58 -6.23 -35.98 3.94
CA ILE A 58 -7.37 -36.07 3.00
C ILE A 58 -7.97 -34.73 2.51
N GLN A 59 -7.55 -33.57 3.01
CA GLN A 59 -8.14 -32.25 2.73
C GLN A 59 -7.78 -31.58 1.39
N GLY A 60 -7.00 -32.21 0.50
CA GLY A 60 -6.89 -31.75 -0.89
C GLY A 60 -6.01 -30.51 -1.13
N CYS A 61 -5.94 -30.05 -2.39
CA CYS A 61 -5.24 -28.84 -2.81
C CYS A 61 -5.89 -27.52 -2.36
N ALA A 62 -7.17 -27.58 -1.97
CA ALA A 62 -8.00 -26.42 -1.66
C ALA A 62 -7.45 -25.56 -0.49
N PRO A 63 -7.16 -26.11 0.71
CA PRO A 63 -6.66 -25.29 1.82
C PRO A 63 -5.32 -24.61 1.50
N MET A 64 -4.42 -25.28 0.79
CA MET A 64 -3.14 -24.72 0.35
C MET A 64 -3.32 -23.50 -0.54
N CYS A 65 -4.24 -23.60 -1.51
CA CYS A 65 -4.55 -22.50 -2.39
C CYS A 65 -5.24 -21.34 -1.66
N MET A 66 -6.04 -21.61 -0.62
CA MET A 66 -6.68 -20.54 0.15
C MET A 66 -5.62 -19.79 0.94
N VAL A 67 -4.68 -20.49 1.57
CA VAL A 67 -3.60 -19.87 2.34
C VAL A 67 -2.66 -19.10 1.41
N ALA A 68 -2.26 -19.67 0.27
CA ALA A 68 -1.40 -18.99 -0.70
C ALA A 68 -2.06 -17.72 -1.26
N CYS A 69 -3.35 -17.80 -1.61
CA CYS A 69 -4.10 -16.67 -2.13
C CYS A 69 -4.49 -15.65 -1.06
N ALA A 70 -4.66 -16.06 0.19
CA ALA A 70 -4.83 -15.14 1.31
C ALA A 70 -3.51 -14.42 1.64
N ALA A 71 -2.37 -15.12 1.52
CA ALA A 71 -1.05 -14.55 1.76
C ALA A 71 -0.66 -13.50 0.71
N THR A 72 -1.08 -13.65 -0.55
CA THR A 72 -0.83 -12.62 -1.59
C THR A 72 -1.66 -11.36 -1.41
N ILE A 73 -2.75 -11.43 -0.62
CA ILE A 73 -3.57 -10.25 -0.28
C ILE A 73 -2.96 -9.49 0.91
N PHE A 74 -2.12 -10.14 1.72
CA PHE A 74 -1.49 -9.52 2.89
C PHE A 74 -0.20 -8.79 2.51
N ILE A 75 -0.34 -7.77 1.66
CA ILE A 75 0.72 -6.80 1.42
C ILE A 75 0.79 -5.93 2.67
N PRO A 76 1.96 -5.83 3.36
CA PRO A 76 2.08 -4.92 4.47
C PRO A 76 1.76 -3.52 3.95
N ALA A 77 0.61 -2.99 4.38
CA ALA A 77 0.19 -1.69 3.93
C ALA A 77 1.18 -0.64 4.45
N ALA A 78 1.46 0.40 3.67
CA ALA A 78 2.09 1.61 4.14
C ALA A 78 1.30 2.15 5.32
N CYS A 79 1.96 2.23 6.47
CA CYS A 79 1.30 2.62 7.70
C CYS A 79 2.00 3.75 8.42
N PHE A 80 1.22 4.45 9.22
CA PHE A 80 1.65 5.51 10.11
C PHE A 80 1.62 5.01 11.56
N SER A 81 2.46 5.64 12.39
CA SER A 81 2.37 5.47 13.85
C SER A 81 1.11 6.13 14.42
N LYS A 82 0.66 5.66 15.57
CA LYS A 82 -0.46 6.27 16.33
C LYS A 82 -0.31 7.77 16.61
N LYS A 83 0.93 8.24 16.75
CA LYS A 83 1.24 9.63 17.15
C LYS A 83 1.25 10.61 15.98
N THR A 84 1.12 10.12 14.75
CA THR A 84 1.13 10.96 13.56
C THR A 84 -0.04 11.96 13.60
N GLN A 85 0.27 13.24 13.42
CA GLN A 85 -0.71 14.32 13.39
C GLN A 85 -1.18 14.55 11.96
N ILE A 86 -2.48 14.74 11.74
CA ILE A 86 -3.09 14.95 10.43
C ILE A 86 -3.86 16.28 10.48
N LYS A 87 -3.69 17.15 9.49
CA LYS A 87 -4.52 18.36 9.35
C LYS A 87 -5.89 17.99 8.78
N VAL A 88 -6.94 18.28 9.55
CA VAL A 88 -8.34 17.97 9.26
C VAL A 88 -9.13 19.28 9.11
N LEU A 89 -10.05 19.32 8.15
CA LEU A 89 -11.05 20.38 8.01
C LEU A 89 -12.34 19.94 8.69
N HIS A 90 -12.65 20.53 9.85
CA HIS A 90 -13.87 20.25 10.61
C HIS A 90 -14.68 21.54 10.78
N ASN A 91 -15.93 21.58 10.32
CA ASN A 91 -16.80 22.76 10.41
C ASN A 91 -16.19 24.07 9.87
N LYS A 92 -15.40 23.98 8.78
CA LYS A 92 -14.63 25.09 8.16
C LYS A 92 -13.42 25.59 8.97
N GLU A 93 -13.11 24.95 10.09
CA GLU A 93 -11.89 25.19 10.86
C GLU A 93 -10.84 24.14 10.56
N ILE A 94 -9.57 24.55 10.53
CA ILE A 94 -8.43 23.65 10.36
C ILE A 94 -7.95 23.25 11.74
N VAL A 95 -7.99 21.96 12.03
CA VAL A 95 -7.53 21.37 13.29
C VAL A 95 -6.50 20.28 13.03
N GLU A 96 -5.62 20.04 14.00
CA GLU A 96 -4.70 18.90 13.96
C GLU A 96 -5.23 17.78 14.85
N ASN A 97 -5.42 16.61 14.25
CA ASN A 97 -5.87 15.42 14.94
C ASN A 97 -4.84 14.30 14.79
N LYS A 98 -4.69 13.50 15.84
CA LYS A 98 -3.93 12.26 15.76
C LYS A 98 -4.59 11.31 14.77
N ILE A 99 -3.79 10.50 14.08
CA ILE A 99 -4.29 9.54 13.11
C ILE A 99 -5.29 8.55 13.73
N GLU A 100 -5.19 8.22 15.02
CA GLU A 100 -6.15 7.35 15.71
C GLU A 100 -7.59 7.91 15.74
N ASN A 101 -7.75 9.22 15.63
CA ASN A 101 -9.04 9.91 15.67
C ASN A 101 -9.59 10.20 14.27
N ILE A 102 -8.87 9.84 13.21
CA ILE A 102 -9.29 10.07 11.83
C ILE A 102 -10.27 8.97 11.41
N THR A 103 -11.39 9.36 10.86
CA THR A 103 -12.48 8.49 10.45
C THR A 103 -12.74 8.57 8.95
N SER A 104 -13.41 7.55 8.40
CA SER A 104 -13.86 7.59 7.01
C SER A 104 -14.83 8.75 6.82
N GLY A 105 -14.59 9.56 5.79
CA GLY A 105 -15.38 10.74 5.48
C GLY A 105 -14.78 12.06 5.95
N ASP A 106 -13.78 12.04 6.84
CA ASP A 106 -13.07 13.26 7.23
C ASP A 106 -12.38 13.91 6.02
N MET A 107 -12.35 15.24 6.01
CA MET A 107 -11.61 16.01 5.02
C MET A 107 -10.22 16.30 5.55
N VAL A 108 -9.19 15.80 4.89
CA VAL A 108 -7.78 15.96 5.29
C VAL A 108 -7.00 16.74 4.24
N LEU A 109 -5.97 17.45 4.66
CA LEU A 109 -5.12 18.18 3.73
C LEU A 109 -4.25 17.18 2.94
N THR A 110 -4.09 17.41 1.65
CA THR A 110 -3.39 16.56 0.68
C THR A 110 -2.63 17.42 -0.32
N VAL A 111 -1.83 16.80 -1.20
CA VAL A 111 -1.23 17.49 -2.35
C VAL A 111 -1.80 16.96 -3.66
N LYS A 112 -2.26 17.87 -4.51
CA LYS A 112 -2.79 17.58 -5.86
C LYS A 112 -2.24 18.60 -6.84
N ASN A 113 -1.64 18.13 -7.94
CA ASN A 113 -1.00 18.99 -8.95
C ASN A 113 -0.01 20.00 -8.32
N LYS A 114 0.86 19.51 -7.43
CA LYS A 114 1.83 20.29 -6.64
C LYS A 114 1.22 21.39 -5.76
N LYS A 115 -0.09 21.36 -5.48
CA LYS A 115 -0.79 22.35 -4.64
C LYS A 115 -1.51 21.68 -3.48
N PRO A 116 -1.55 22.31 -2.30
CA PRO A 116 -2.40 21.86 -1.21
C PRO A 116 -3.87 21.81 -1.64
N SER A 117 -4.55 20.71 -1.32
CA SER A 117 -5.98 20.52 -1.55
C SER A 117 -6.59 19.76 -0.37
N TRP A 118 -7.92 19.81 -0.22
CA TRP A 118 -8.64 18.96 0.71
C TRP A 118 -9.10 17.70 0.01
N THR A 119 -8.99 16.56 0.67
CA THR A 119 -9.40 15.25 0.15
C THR A 119 -10.16 14.48 1.21
N LYS A 120 -10.99 13.53 0.77
CA LYS A 120 -11.78 12.69 1.67
C LYS A 120 -10.97 11.46 2.08
N VAL A 121 -11.01 11.15 3.37
CA VAL A 121 -10.53 9.87 3.91
C VAL A 121 -11.50 8.77 3.49
N LEU A 122 -10.99 7.74 2.82
CA LEU A 122 -11.77 6.57 2.43
C LEU A 122 -11.87 5.58 3.59
N ARG A 123 -10.74 5.29 4.23
CA ARG A 123 -10.67 4.43 5.41
C ARG A 123 -9.42 4.72 6.23
N ASN A 124 -9.49 4.36 7.50
CA ASN A 124 -8.37 4.36 8.43
C ASN A 124 -8.46 3.10 9.29
N ILE A 125 -7.57 2.13 9.04
CA ILE A 125 -7.62 0.81 9.68
C ILE A 125 -6.51 0.71 10.72
N ARG A 126 -6.88 0.45 11.97
CA ARG A 126 -5.96 0.09 13.03
C ARG A 126 -5.64 -1.39 12.97
N THR A 127 -4.36 -1.73 12.98
CA THR A 127 -3.87 -3.11 13.08
C THR A 127 -2.99 -3.23 14.32
N GLU A 128 -3.28 -4.17 15.21
CA GLU A 128 -2.46 -4.49 16.37
C GLU A 128 -1.43 -5.57 16.03
N GLY A 129 -0.24 -5.50 16.62
CA GLY A 129 0.88 -6.40 16.33
C GLY A 129 2.23 -5.69 16.46
N GLN A 130 3.33 -6.44 16.39
CA GLN A 130 4.66 -5.82 16.39
C GLN A 130 5.04 -5.42 14.97
N PHE A 131 5.27 -4.13 14.75
CA PHE A 131 5.64 -3.59 13.45
C PHE A 131 6.89 -2.73 13.58
N GLU A 132 7.79 -2.89 12.62
CA GLU A 132 8.94 -2.01 12.48
C GLU A 132 8.50 -0.68 11.86
N PHE A 133 9.07 0.40 12.36
CA PHE A 133 8.89 1.77 11.90
C PHE A 133 10.25 2.43 11.73
N ILE A 134 10.34 3.36 10.78
CA ILE A 134 11.42 4.31 10.65
C ILE A 134 10.91 5.63 11.23
N ARG A 135 11.54 6.09 12.32
CA ARG A 135 11.40 7.45 12.83
C ARG A 135 12.30 8.35 12.01
N ILE A 136 11.70 9.32 11.35
CA ILE A 136 12.35 10.31 10.51
C ILE A 136 12.25 11.64 11.23
N THR A 137 13.41 12.24 11.56
CA THR A 137 13.48 13.59 12.14
C THR A 137 14.00 14.55 11.07
N LEU A 138 13.31 15.69 10.89
CA LEU A 138 13.61 16.64 9.83
C LEU A 138 13.74 18.07 10.36
N GLN A 139 14.56 18.86 9.66
CA GLN A 139 14.80 20.29 9.89
C GLN A 139 14.36 21.10 8.67
N GLY A 140 13.58 22.16 8.86
CA GLY A 140 13.24 23.07 7.76
C GLY A 140 14.48 23.82 7.25
N ILE A 141 14.67 23.88 5.94
CA ILE A 141 15.77 24.63 5.32
C ILE A 141 15.41 26.12 5.35
N GLY A 142 16.22 26.90 6.07
CA GLY A 142 16.03 28.36 6.19
C GLY A 142 15.08 28.80 7.30
N ASN A 143 14.64 27.88 8.17
CA ASN A 143 13.90 28.19 9.39
C ASN A 143 14.25 27.20 10.51
N ASP A 144 13.78 27.47 11.73
CA ASP A 144 14.00 26.61 12.90
C ASP A 144 12.89 25.56 13.10
N ASN A 145 12.06 25.32 12.08
CA ASN A 145 10.97 24.34 12.19
C ASN A 145 11.54 22.93 12.20
N HIS A 146 11.01 22.09 13.08
CA HIS A 146 11.35 20.69 13.16
C HIS A 146 10.10 19.85 12.92
N SER A 147 10.24 18.72 12.23
CA SER A 147 9.17 17.75 12.06
C SER A 147 9.66 16.35 12.42
N GLU A 148 8.75 15.51 12.90
CA GLU A 148 8.98 14.09 13.12
C GLU A 148 7.80 13.28 12.59
N VAL A 149 8.11 12.26 11.81
CA VAL A 149 7.12 11.27 11.36
C VAL A 149 7.66 9.87 11.55
N MET A 150 6.76 8.94 11.87
CA MET A 150 7.06 7.52 12.02
C MET A 150 6.18 6.73 11.05
N VAL A 151 6.81 6.09 10.08
CA VAL A 151 6.16 5.28 9.04
C VAL A 151 6.82 3.91 8.95
N THR A 152 6.13 2.93 8.38
CA THR A 152 6.73 1.60 8.13
C THR A 152 7.79 1.68 7.01
N PRO A 153 8.78 0.76 6.95
CA PRO A 153 9.84 0.81 5.93
C PRO A 153 9.33 0.86 4.49
N GLU A 154 8.22 0.17 4.22
CA GLU A 154 7.55 0.09 2.92
C GLU A 154 6.72 1.34 2.53
N HIS A 155 6.70 2.37 3.38
CA HIS A 155 5.83 3.52 3.19
C HIS A 155 6.37 4.47 2.11
N GLY A 156 5.53 4.88 1.15
CA GLY A 156 5.92 5.83 0.11
C GLY A 156 6.05 7.26 0.63
N LEU A 157 7.23 7.86 0.50
CA LEU A 157 7.54 9.23 0.89
C LEU A 157 7.65 10.11 -0.35
N ILE A 158 7.22 11.38 -0.24
CA ILE A 158 7.38 12.36 -1.32
C ILE A 158 8.72 13.08 -1.11
N LEU A 159 9.66 12.85 -2.01
CA LEU A 159 10.99 13.44 -1.99
C LEU A 159 11.08 14.61 -2.98
N VAL A 160 11.90 15.60 -2.65
CA VAL A 160 12.17 16.78 -3.48
C VAL A 160 13.57 16.65 -4.06
N GLN A 161 13.63 16.60 -5.38
CA GLN A 161 14.87 16.46 -6.14
C GLN A 161 15.59 17.80 -6.28
N ASP A 162 16.89 17.77 -6.59
CA ASP A 162 17.71 18.99 -6.74
C ASP A 162 17.23 19.92 -7.87
N ASN A 163 16.54 19.37 -8.87
CA ASN A 163 15.93 20.14 -9.94
C ASN A 163 14.55 20.74 -9.57
N GLY A 164 14.08 20.53 -8.33
CA GLY A 164 12.77 20.99 -7.84
C GLY A 164 11.59 20.08 -8.22
N ASP A 165 11.82 18.97 -8.92
CA ASP A 165 10.79 17.96 -9.13
C ASP A 165 10.56 17.11 -7.88
N THR A 166 9.47 16.35 -7.91
CA THR A 166 9.10 15.45 -6.82
C THR A 166 9.07 14.01 -7.30
N SER A 167 9.49 13.11 -6.42
CA SER A 167 9.46 11.68 -6.61
C SER A 167 8.88 10.98 -5.40
N ILE A 168 8.56 9.69 -5.57
CA ILE A 168 8.13 8.81 -4.50
C ILE A 168 9.17 7.71 -4.36
N ASP A 169 9.64 7.48 -3.14
CA ASP A 169 10.47 6.33 -2.77
C ASP A 169 10.01 5.75 -1.43
N SER A 170 10.43 4.52 -1.13
CA SER A 170 10.14 3.85 0.13
C SER A 170 10.92 4.49 1.27
N ALA A 171 10.33 4.55 2.47
CA ALA A 171 11.02 5.03 3.67
C ALA A 171 12.30 4.25 3.99
N GLU A 172 12.37 2.97 3.61
CA GLU A 172 13.57 2.13 3.73
C GLU A 172 14.77 2.63 2.91
N ASN A 173 14.52 3.32 1.79
CA ASN A 173 15.56 3.85 0.91
C ASN A 173 15.99 5.26 1.30
N LEU A 174 15.31 5.88 2.27
CA LEU A 174 15.58 7.24 2.71
C LEU A 174 16.99 7.33 3.32
N VAL A 175 17.72 8.41 2.99
CA VAL A 175 19.03 8.71 3.55
C VAL A 175 19.04 10.09 4.22
N ILE A 176 19.99 10.28 5.14
CA ILE A 176 20.23 11.60 5.74
C ILE A 176 20.66 12.57 4.63
N GLY A 177 20.03 13.74 4.59
CA GLY A 177 20.24 14.73 3.54
C GLY A 177 19.16 14.74 2.45
N ASP A 178 18.28 13.73 2.40
CA ASP A 178 17.11 13.78 1.52
C ASP A 178 16.19 14.94 1.90
N LYS A 179 15.44 15.43 0.91
CA LYS A 179 14.56 16.59 1.05
C LYS A 179 13.10 16.17 0.92
N MET A 180 12.25 16.69 1.78
CA MET A 180 10.80 16.46 1.77
C MET A 180 10.04 17.79 1.76
N ILE A 181 8.80 17.79 1.28
CA ILE A 181 7.98 19.00 1.16
C ILE A 181 6.99 19.13 2.34
N GLY A 182 7.00 20.30 2.96
CA GLY A 182 6.16 20.68 4.08
C GLY A 182 4.83 21.33 3.69
N SER A 183 4.03 21.67 4.70
CA SER A 183 2.65 22.14 4.53
C SER A 183 2.50 23.49 3.81
N SER A 184 3.49 24.37 3.91
CA SER A 184 3.53 25.68 3.23
C SER A 184 4.43 25.68 1.98
N GLY A 185 4.90 24.52 1.55
CA GLY A 185 5.85 24.36 0.44
C GLY A 185 7.31 24.57 0.86
N GLU A 186 7.57 24.74 2.16
CA GLU A 186 8.92 24.71 2.73
C GLU A 186 9.56 23.32 2.52
N ILE A 187 10.89 23.31 2.42
CA ILE A 187 11.65 22.08 2.25
C ILE A 187 12.23 21.67 3.60
N PHE A 188 12.00 20.43 3.98
CA PHE A 188 12.59 19.79 5.15
C PHE A 188 13.75 18.90 4.73
N LEU A 189 14.86 18.98 5.45
CA LEU A 189 16.02 18.11 5.31
C LEU A 189 15.93 16.96 6.32
N VAL A 190 16.14 15.73 5.87
CA VAL A 190 16.22 14.55 6.74
C VAL A 190 17.51 14.62 7.56
N MET A 191 17.37 14.71 8.88
CA MET A 191 18.49 14.87 9.82
C MET A 191 18.85 13.56 10.51
N ASN A 192 17.86 12.70 10.77
CA ASN A 192 18.06 11.46 11.50
C ASN A 192 17.05 10.40 11.09
N LEU A 193 17.50 9.14 11.12
CA LEU A 193 16.72 7.94 10.83
C LEU A 193 16.95 6.93 11.94
N ALA A 194 15.88 6.48 12.59
CA ALA A 194 15.95 5.45 13.63
C ALA A 194 14.89 4.38 13.43
N ARG A 195 15.30 3.10 13.47
CA ARG A 195 14.37 1.96 13.45
C ARG A 195 13.81 1.72 14.86
N ILE A 196 12.50 1.55 14.96
CA ILE A 196 11.78 1.31 16.22
C ILE A 196 10.66 0.29 15.99
N VAL A 197 10.37 -0.53 17.00
CA VAL A 197 9.23 -1.46 16.96
C VAL A 197 8.08 -0.89 17.79
N LEU A 198 6.89 -0.79 17.19
CA LEU A 198 5.64 -0.37 17.84
C LEU A 198 4.63 -1.53 17.82
N ASN A 199 3.61 -1.45 18.69
CA ASN A 199 2.61 -2.50 18.91
C ASN A 199 1.30 -2.32 18.12
N GLU A 200 1.23 -1.29 17.28
CA GLU A 200 0.09 -1.00 16.42
C GLU A 200 0.51 -0.13 15.24
N LYS A 201 -0.28 -0.18 14.17
CA LYS A 201 -0.11 0.65 12.97
C LYS A 201 -1.45 1.09 12.40
N TYR A 202 -1.45 2.22 11.69
CA TYR A 202 -2.64 2.79 11.05
C TYR A 202 -2.46 2.86 9.54
N THR A 203 -3.36 2.22 8.81
CA THR A 203 -3.45 2.28 7.35
C THR A 203 -4.51 3.31 6.95
N LEU A 204 -4.06 4.51 6.59
CA LEU A 204 -4.91 5.58 6.11
C LEU A 204 -4.94 5.57 4.59
N GLU A 205 -6.13 5.71 4.00
CA GLU A 205 -6.32 5.82 2.55
C GLU A 205 -7.19 7.03 2.24
N THR A 206 -6.75 7.85 1.28
CA THR A 206 -7.45 9.05 0.81
C THR A 206 -7.74 8.95 -0.68
N ILE A 207 -8.72 9.72 -1.18
CA ILE A 207 -9.05 9.76 -2.62
C ILE A 207 -7.82 10.14 -3.45
N ASP A 208 -7.06 11.15 -3.00
CA ASP A 208 -5.93 11.66 -3.76
C ASP A 208 -4.64 10.85 -3.57
N GLY A 209 -4.63 9.88 -2.65
CA GLY A 209 -3.49 9.00 -2.36
C GLY A 209 -2.33 9.68 -1.63
N THR A 210 -2.54 10.89 -1.11
CA THR A 210 -1.58 11.59 -0.25
C THR A 210 -2.28 12.28 0.92
N VAL A 211 -1.52 12.67 1.94
CA VAL A 211 -2.01 13.37 3.13
C VAL A 211 -0.91 14.25 3.71
N LEU A 212 -1.27 15.34 4.39
CA LEU A 212 -0.35 16.07 5.25
C LEU A 212 -0.27 15.41 6.63
N ALA A 213 0.86 14.78 6.91
CA ALA A 213 1.15 14.05 8.14
C ALA A 213 2.37 14.65 8.85
N SER A 214 2.19 15.10 10.09
CA SER A 214 3.22 15.80 10.89
C SER A 214 3.87 16.95 10.10
N ASP A 215 3.06 17.81 9.48
CA ASP A 215 3.49 18.92 8.62
C ASP A 215 4.25 18.55 7.32
N LEU A 216 4.29 17.28 6.94
CA LEU A 216 4.90 16.81 5.69
C LEU A 216 3.83 16.24 4.76
N PHE A 217 3.93 16.52 3.45
CA PHE A 217 3.12 15.78 2.48
C PHE A 217 3.74 14.40 2.25
N ILE A 218 2.95 13.36 2.51
CA ILE A 218 3.35 11.97 2.42
C ILE A 218 2.28 11.21 1.63
N THR A 219 2.67 10.14 0.93
CA THR A 219 1.71 9.30 0.23
C THR A 219 0.90 8.45 1.21
N THR A 220 -0.21 7.89 0.75
CA THR A 220 -0.89 6.77 1.41
C THR A 220 -0.60 5.44 0.70
N LEU A 221 0.48 5.39 -0.10
CA LEU A 221 0.82 4.29 -1.00
C LEU A 221 1.78 3.31 -0.33
N CYS A 222 1.58 2.01 -0.61
CA CYS A 222 2.40 0.89 -0.14
C CYS A 222 3.57 0.60 -1.08
N SER A 223 4.62 -0.08 -0.58
CA SER A 223 5.83 -0.42 -1.36
C SER A 223 5.52 -1.09 -2.69
N ASN A 224 4.45 -1.88 -2.80
CA ASN A 224 4.07 -2.54 -4.05
C ASN A 224 3.84 -1.56 -5.23
N GLU A 225 3.51 -0.31 -4.94
CA GLU A 225 3.35 0.74 -5.96
C GLU A 225 4.67 1.49 -6.25
N VAL A 226 5.64 1.35 -5.33
CA VAL A 226 6.97 1.99 -5.32
C VAL A 226 8.09 0.95 -5.53
N VAL A 227 7.77 -0.28 -5.96
CA VAL A 227 8.78 -1.32 -6.21
C VAL A 227 9.64 -0.91 -7.38
N GLY A 228 10.96 -1.04 -7.22
CA GLY A 228 11.94 -0.70 -8.25
C GLY A 228 12.68 0.62 -8.01
N GLY A 229 12.47 1.24 -6.85
CA GLY A 229 13.15 2.46 -6.42
C GLY A 229 12.36 3.72 -6.73
N GLU A 230 13.05 4.85 -6.72
CA GLU A 230 12.49 6.17 -6.93
C GLU A 230 11.66 6.28 -8.23
N ARG A 231 10.43 6.80 -8.13
CA ARG A 231 9.53 7.02 -9.28
C ARG A 231 9.04 8.47 -9.33
N PRO A 232 8.82 9.07 -10.51
CA PRO A 232 8.26 10.41 -10.59
C PRO A 232 6.88 10.49 -9.92
N PHE A 233 6.66 11.53 -9.11
CA PHE A 233 5.45 11.67 -8.29
C PHE A 233 4.17 11.70 -9.15
N GLU A 234 4.11 12.58 -10.15
CA GLU A 234 2.90 12.80 -10.94
C GLU A 234 2.44 11.56 -11.72
N SER A 235 3.38 10.83 -12.36
CA SER A 235 3.04 9.60 -13.08
C SER A 235 2.58 8.50 -12.13
N THR A 236 3.27 8.35 -10.99
CA THR A 236 2.95 7.32 -10.00
C THR A 236 1.56 7.55 -9.40
N MET A 237 1.24 8.80 -9.04
CA MET A 237 -0.09 9.13 -8.50
C MET A 237 -1.20 8.97 -9.53
N LYS A 238 -0.94 9.31 -10.81
CA LYS A 238 -1.90 9.09 -11.90
C LYS A 238 -2.20 7.59 -12.07
N ASP A 239 -1.17 6.75 -12.14
CA ASP A 239 -1.32 5.31 -12.31
C ASP A 239 -2.06 4.68 -11.11
N TRP A 240 -1.72 5.12 -9.89
CA TRP A 240 -2.37 4.65 -8.68
C TRP A 240 -3.87 4.98 -8.66
N ARG A 241 -4.26 6.23 -8.99
CA ARG A 241 -5.67 6.64 -9.04
C ARG A 241 -6.47 5.87 -10.10
N LEU A 242 -5.87 5.67 -11.28
CA LEU A 242 -6.48 4.87 -12.34
C LEU A 242 -6.70 3.42 -11.91
N LYS A 243 -5.72 2.81 -11.23
CA LYS A 243 -5.81 1.42 -10.74
C LYS A 243 -6.90 1.23 -9.68
N HIS A 244 -7.17 2.25 -8.87
CA HIS A 244 -8.14 2.16 -7.77
C HIS A 244 -9.53 2.70 -8.12
N ASN A 245 -9.78 3.03 -9.40
CA ASN A 245 -11.05 3.61 -9.87
C ASN A 245 -11.49 4.87 -9.10
N PHE A 246 -10.54 5.64 -8.57
CA PHE A 246 -10.81 6.97 -8.04
C PHE A 246 -10.83 7.94 -9.22
N SER A 247 -11.93 7.92 -9.98
CA SER A 247 -12.15 8.93 -11.02
C SER A 247 -12.33 10.30 -10.37
N GLU A 248 -11.65 11.31 -10.89
CA GLU A 248 -11.91 12.71 -10.55
C GLU A 248 -13.33 13.08 -11.00
N THR A 249 -14.32 12.87 -10.13
CA THR A 249 -15.66 13.44 -10.31
C THR A 249 -15.65 14.91 -9.94
#